data_AF-A0A7S2DH02-F1
#
_entry.id   AF-A0A7S2DH02-F1
#
_cell.length_a   1.000
_cell.length_b   1.000
_cell.length_c   1.000
_cell.angle_alpha   90.00
_cell.angle_beta   90.00
_cell.angle_gamma   90.00
#
_symmetry.space_group_name_H-M   'P 1'
#
loop_
_entity.id
_entity.type
_entity.pdbx_description
1 polymer ?
#
loop_
_entity_poly.entity_id
_entity_poly.type
_entity_poly.pdbx_seq_one_letter_code
_entity_poly.pdbx_strand_id
1 'polypeptide(L)'
;SYAKNWYSWGEYCEGLYHSKQNIQYARHAMGCYVQSLLHKYGTGKLTVPRLLWLLSMDNKEGTLASTLDEMSASLPPWTWIPWVPQLMSSLLRVEAPHILVLLKSVAQYYPQAIYYTLRAFLLERRELRQQLQHQMQQLQQHQMQQ
;
A
#
# COMPACT_ATOMS: atom_id res chain seq x y z
N SER A 1 15.71 7.73 -22.95
CA SER A 1 15.06 8.77 -22.13
C SER A 1 15.13 8.33 -20.67
N TYR A 2 15.63 9.18 -19.79
CA TYR A 2 16.06 8.90 -18.40
C TYR A 2 15.14 7.98 -17.58
N ALA A 3 13.83 8.00 -17.82
CA ALA A 3 12.86 7.16 -17.12
C ALA A 3 13.05 5.64 -17.33
N LYS A 4 13.49 5.21 -18.52
CA LYS A 4 13.80 3.79 -18.80
C LYS A 4 15.00 3.30 -17.99
N ASN A 5 16.00 4.17 -17.79
CA ASN A 5 17.21 3.84 -17.04
C ASN A 5 16.89 3.67 -15.54
N TRP A 6 16.06 4.56 -14.99
CA TRP A 6 15.54 4.42 -13.62
C TRP A 6 14.75 3.12 -13.45
N TYR A 7 13.88 2.79 -14.40
CA TYR A 7 13.13 1.53 -14.35
C TYR A 7 14.06 0.30 -14.37
N SER A 8 15.02 0.23 -15.29
CA SER A 8 15.97 -0.89 -15.35
C SER A 8 16.87 -1.00 -14.12
N TRP A 9 17.24 0.14 -13.52
CA TRP A 9 18.01 0.15 -12.28
C TRP A 9 17.15 -0.33 -11.10
N GLY A 10 15.87 0.04 -11.07
CA GLY A 10 14.89 -0.48 -10.12
C GLY A 10 14.73 -2.00 -10.21
N GLU A 11 14.58 -2.56 -11.41
CA GLU A 11 14.51 -4.01 -11.63
C GLU A 11 15.79 -4.73 -11.18
N TYR A 12 16.96 -4.13 -11.43
CA TYR A 12 18.23 -4.66 -10.95
C TYR A 12 18.31 -4.66 -9.41
N CYS A 13 17.94 -3.56 -8.76
CA CYS A 13 17.88 -3.47 -7.29
C CYS A 13 16.87 -4.45 -6.68
N GLU A 14 15.72 -4.68 -7.33
CA GLU A 14 14.73 -5.67 -6.94
C GLU A 14 15.30 -7.10 -7.03
N GLY A 15 16.04 -7.42 -8.10
CA GLY A 15 16.75 -8.71 -8.23
C GLY A 15 17.82 -8.92 -7.15
N LEU A 16 18.55 -7.87 -6.79
CA LEU A 16 19.49 -7.89 -5.67
C LEU A 16 18.78 -8.09 -4.32
N TYR A 17 17.61 -7.47 -4.14
CA TYR A 17 16.79 -7.67 -2.95
C TYR A 17 16.35 -9.14 -2.81
N HIS A 18 15.87 -9.75 -3.89
CA HIS A 18 15.52 -11.17 -3.88
C HIS A 18 16.70 -12.07 -3.48
N SER A 19 17.90 -11.77 -3.99
CA SER A 19 19.09 -12.59 -3.76
C SER A 19 19.71 -12.39 -2.37
N LYS A 20 19.76 -11.14 -1.88
CA LYS A 20 20.49 -10.77 -0.65
C LYS A 20 19.59 -10.49 0.55
N GLN A 21 18.27 -10.35 0.35
CA GLN A 21 17.27 -10.05 1.37
C GLN A 21 17.58 -8.80 2.21
N ASN A 22 18.32 -7.84 1.64
CA ASN A 22 18.67 -6.59 2.32
C ASN A 22 17.69 -5.49 1.95
N ILE A 23 16.97 -4.99 2.96
CA ILE A 23 15.92 -3.95 2.84
C ILE A 23 16.41 -2.66 2.18
N GLN A 24 17.71 -2.35 2.26
CA GLN A 24 18.28 -1.20 1.58
C GLN A 24 18.13 -1.32 0.06
N TYR A 25 18.30 -2.50 -0.54
CA TYR A 25 18.08 -2.66 -1.97
C TYR A 25 16.62 -2.45 -2.38
N ALA A 26 15.67 -2.90 -1.54
CA ALA A 26 14.26 -2.59 -1.74
C ALA A 26 13.98 -1.08 -1.67
N ARG A 27 14.58 -0.36 -0.71
CA ARG A 27 14.49 1.10 -0.61
C ARG A 27 14.99 1.80 -1.87
N HIS A 28 16.15 1.39 -2.37
CA HIS A 28 16.71 1.94 -3.61
C HIS A 28 15.81 1.63 -4.82
N ALA A 29 15.29 0.41 -4.92
CA ALA A 29 14.36 0.02 -6.00
C ALA A 29 13.09 0.89 -5.99
N MET A 30 12.52 1.14 -4.80
CA MET A 30 11.36 2.02 -4.65
C MET A 30 11.65 3.44 -5.14
N GLY A 31 12.79 4.01 -4.74
CA GLY A 31 13.22 5.33 -5.24
C GLY A 31 13.28 5.38 -6.76
N CYS A 32 13.84 4.35 -7.39
CA CYS A 32 13.95 4.27 -8.84
C CYS A 32 12.59 4.17 -9.54
N TYR A 33 11.67 3.38 -8.98
CA TYR A 33 10.31 3.26 -9.50
C TYR A 33 9.53 4.58 -9.37
N VAL A 34 9.67 5.32 -8.26
CA VAL A 34 9.07 6.65 -8.12
C VAL A 34 9.67 7.63 -9.12
N GLN A 35 10.99 7.66 -9.30
CA GLN A 35 11.63 8.53 -10.28
C GLN A 35 11.17 8.22 -11.72
N SER A 36 10.94 6.94 -12.03
CA SER A 36 10.39 6.53 -13.33
C SER A 36 8.94 7.01 -13.56
N LEU A 37 8.14 7.06 -12.49
CA LEU A 37 6.78 7.61 -12.49
C LEU A 37 6.80 9.13 -12.73
N LEU A 38 7.68 9.86 -12.04
CA LEU A 38 7.82 11.31 -12.17
C LEU A 38 8.15 11.73 -13.61
N HIS A 39 9.03 11.00 -14.28
CA HIS A 39 9.44 11.28 -15.65
C HIS A 39 8.45 10.77 -16.72
N LYS A 40 7.22 10.44 -16.33
CA LYS A 40 6.10 10.05 -17.20
C LYS A 40 6.48 8.97 -18.22
N TYR A 41 7.19 7.93 -17.79
CA TYR A 41 7.41 6.77 -18.64
C TYR A 41 6.05 6.17 -19.04
N GLY A 42 5.89 5.78 -20.31
CA GLY A 42 4.61 5.24 -20.82
C GLY A 42 4.12 4.01 -20.04
N THR A 43 5.04 3.26 -19.44
CA THR A 43 4.72 2.12 -18.54
C THR A 43 4.90 2.45 -17.06
N GLY A 44 5.08 3.72 -16.68
CA GLY A 44 5.27 4.14 -15.29
C GLY A 44 4.13 3.66 -14.39
N LYS A 45 2.89 3.63 -14.88
CA LYS A 45 1.74 3.10 -14.11
C LYS A 45 1.90 1.61 -13.72
N LEU A 46 2.71 0.84 -14.44
CA LEU A 46 3.03 -0.55 -14.11
C LEU A 46 4.06 -0.69 -12.99
N THR A 47 4.70 0.39 -12.53
CA THR A 47 5.64 0.35 -11.39
C THR A 47 4.93 0.47 -10.05
N VAL A 48 3.75 1.08 -10.00
CA VAL A 48 2.95 1.19 -8.77
C VAL A 48 2.64 -0.18 -8.13
N PRO A 49 2.21 -1.22 -8.87
CA PRO A 49 2.03 -2.54 -8.25
C PRO A 49 3.34 -3.13 -7.71
N ARG A 50 4.49 -2.86 -8.34
CA ARG A 50 5.80 -3.25 -7.80
C ARG A 50 6.12 -2.49 -6.51
N LEU A 51 5.82 -1.20 -6.44
CA LEU A 51 5.97 -0.40 -5.21
C LEU A 51 5.09 -0.95 -4.07
N LEU A 52 3.83 -1.27 -4.35
CA LEU A 52 2.92 -1.87 -3.36
C LEU A 52 3.36 -3.27 -2.94
N TRP A 53 3.95 -4.04 -3.86
CA TRP A 53 4.54 -5.34 -3.53
C TRP A 53 5.77 -5.19 -2.64
N LEU A 54 6.68 -4.27 -2.94
CA LEU A 54 7.83 -3.99 -2.07
C LEU A 54 7.40 -3.51 -0.68
N LEU A 55 6.37 -2.66 -0.61
CA LEU A 55 5.78 -2.22 0.66
C LEU A 55 5.26 -3.41 1.49
N SER A 56 4.67 -4.41 0.83
CA SER A 56 4.20 -5.62 1.50
C SER A 56 5.31 -6.46 2.14
N MET A 57 6.57 -6.18 1.81
CA MET A 57 7.78 -6.82 2.34
C MET A 57 8.51 -5.95 3.38
N ASP A 58 7.86 -4.90 3.89
CA ASP A 58 8.47 -3.97 4.84
C ASP A 58 8.88 -4.66 6.16
N ASN A 59 9.89 -4.08 6.81
CA ASN A 59 10.34 -4.52 8.12
C ASN A 59 9.42 -3.99 9.23
N LYS A 60 9.59 -4.51 10.45
CA LYS A 60 8.82 -4.04 11.63
C LYS A 60 9.01 -2.55 11.94
N GLU A 61 10.09 -1.96 11.43
CA GLU A 61 10.44 -0.54 11.63
C GLU A 61 9.73 0.39 10.63
N GLY A 62 9.06 -0.13 9.60
CA GLY A 62 8.36 0.69 8.61
C GLY A 62 9.30 1.47 7.68
N THR A 63 10.47 0.90 7.35
CA THR A 63 11.50 1.63 6.58
C THR A 63 11.06 1.92 5.15
N LEU A 64 10.36 0.98 4.51
CA LEU A 64 9.85 1.17 3.15
C LEU A 64 8.61 2.07 3.16
N ALA A 65 7.75 1.94 4.15
CA ALA A 65 6.55 2.76 4.29
C ALA A 65 6.87 4.24 4.53
N SER A 66 7.84 4.54 5.40
CA SER A 66 8.34 5.91 5.61
C SER A 66 8.98 6.50 4.34
N THR A 67 9.80 5.71 3.65
CA THR A 67 10.40 6.11 2.37
C THR A 67 9.33 6.39 1.32
N LEU A 68 8.29 5.55 1.25
CA LEU A 68 7.17 5.74 0.33
C LEU A 68 6.44 7.05 0.61
N ASP A 69 6.18 7.35 1.88
CA ASP A 69 5.49 8.57 2.31
C ASP A 69 6.25 9.82 1.83
N GLU A 70 7.56 9.89 2.12
CA GLU A 70 8.47 10.95 1.67
C GLU A 70 8.45 11.12 0.14
N MET A 71 8.54 10.01 -0.58
CA MET A 71 8.58 10.00 -2.04
C MET A 71 7.24 10.33 -2.67
N SER A 72 6.14 9.92 -2.04
CA SER A 72 4.80 10.09 -2.56
C SER A 72 4.32 11.53 -2.57
N ALA A 73 4.87 12.38 -1.70
CA ALA A 73 4.62 13.82 -1.70
C ALA A 73 5.00 14.50 -3.03
N SER A 74 5.95 13.92 -3.77
CA SER A 74 6.35 14.40 -5.10
C SER A 74 5.42 13.95 -6.23
N LEU A 75 4.59 12.93 -5.99
CA LEU A 75 3.70 12.34 -6.99
C LEU A 75 2.31 12.97 -6.92
N PRO A 76 1.66 13.23 -8.07
CA PRO A 76 0.33 13.78 -8.06
C PRO A 76 -0.69 12.73 -7.55
N PRO A 77 -1.70 13.12 -6.76
CA PRO A 77 -2.59 12.17 -6.07
C PRO A 77 -3.36 11.23 -7.01
N TRP A 78 -3.63 11.65 -8.26
CA TRP A 78 -4.32 10.81 -9.25
C TRP A 78 -3.58 9.52 -9.59
N THR A 79 -2.26 9.45 -9.35
CA THR A 79 -1.43 8.26 -9.55
C THR A 79 -1.95 7.07 -8.74
N TRP A 80 -2.52 7.34 -7.57
CA TRP A 80 -2.96 6.33 -6.61
C TRP A 80 -4.41 5.88 -6.81
N ILE A 81 -5.22 6.61 -7.60
CA ILE A 81 -6.65 6.33 -7.78
C ILE A 81 -6.92 4.88 -8.24
N PRO A 82 -6.24 4.34 -9.27
CA PRO A 82 -6.49 2.96 -9.71
C PRO A 82 -6.17 1.90 -8.64
N TRP A 83 -5.37 2.27 -7.64
CA TRP A 83 -4.86 1.38 -6.60
C TRP A 83 -5.59 1.55 -5.26
N VAL A 84 -6.63 2.39 -5.20
CA VAL A 84 -7.43 2.62 -3.98
C VAL A 84 -7.92 1.32 -3.33
N PRO A 85 -8.44 0.30 -4.06
CA PRO A 85 -8.83 -0.96 -3.43
C PRO A 85 -7.68 -1.65 -2.69
N GLN A 86 -6.50 -1.73 -3.33
CA GLN A 86 -5.31 -2.34 -2.73
C GLN A 86 -4.83 -1.53 -1.51
N LEU A 87 -4.86 -0.20 -1.61
CA LEU A 87 -4.50 0.70 -0.51
C LEU A 87 -5.45 0.54 0.69
N MET A 88 -6.76 0.35 0.45
CA MET A 88 -7.73 0.04 1.51
C MET A 88 -7.39 -1.28 2.22
N SER A 89 -7.03 -2.32 1.46
CA SER A 89 -6.60 -3.60 2.04
C SER A 89 -5.33 -3.47 2.89
N SER A 90 -4.36 -2.63 2.49
CA SER A 90 -3.15 -2.39 3.29
C SER A 90 -3.38 -1.66 4.62
N LEU A 91 -4.55 -1.04 4.85
CA LEU A 91 -4.91 -0.45 6.15
C LEU A 91 -5.03 -1.49 7.27
N LEU A 92 -5.01 -2.78 6.95
CA LEU A 92 -5.02 -3.89 7.91
C LEU A 92 -3.61 -4.37 8.28
N ARG A 93 -2.56 -3.75 7.73
CA ARG A 93 -1.15 -4.15 7.90
C ARG A 93 -0.36 -3.09 8.67
N VAL A 94 0.91 -3.38 8.94
CA VAL A 94 1.83 -2.48 9.67
C VAL A 94 2.07 -1.14 8.96
N GLU A 95 1.93 -1.11 7.63
CA GLU A 95 2.11 0.07 6.78
C GLU A 95 0.92 1.06 6.79
N ALA A 96 -0.18 0.70 7.48
CA ALA A 96 -1.41 1.49 7.55
C ALA A 96 -1.24 2.99 7.82
N PRO A 97 -0.40 3.48 8.76
CA PRO A 97 -0.29 4.91 9.04
C PRO A 97 0.17 5.71 7.80
N HIS A 98 1.11 5.18 7.02
CA HIS A 98 1.62 5.84 5.81
C HIS A 98 0.61 5.77 4.66
N ILE A 99 -0.05 4.63 4.49
CA ILE A 99 -1.10 4.49 3.46
C ILE A 99 -2.30 5.40 3.75
N LEU A 100 -2.63 5.63 5.02
CA LEU A 100 -3.70 6.54 5.38
C LEU A 100 -3.42 7.98 4.93
N VAL A 101 -2.16 8.42 4.94
CA VAL A 101 -1.77 9.75 4.42
C VAL A 101 -2.06 9.86 2.93
N LEU A 102 -1.70 8.83 2.15
CA LEU A 102 -2.01 8.75 0.72
C LEU A 102 -3.51 8.79 0.45
N LEU A 103 -4.27 7.96 1.17
CA LEU A 103 -5.73 7.88 1.00
C LEU A 103 -6.42 9.18 1.40
N LYS A 104 -5.93 9.89 2.42
CA LYS A 104 -6.43 11.23 2.79
C LYS A 104 -6.20 12.24 1.66
N SER A 105 -5.01 12.23 1.05
CA SER A 105 -4.72 13.07 -0.11
C SER A 105 -5.67 12.78 -1.27
N VAL A 106 -5.87 11.49 -1.60
CA VAL A 106 -6.84 11.09 -2.65
C VAL A 106 -8.27 11.52 -2.28
N ALA A 107 -8.69 11.34 -1.04
CA ALA A 107 -10.02 11.74 -0.58
C ALA A 107 -10.27 13.24 -0.66
N GLN A 108 -9.23 14.05 -0.40
CA GLN A 108 -9.33 15.50 -0.46
C GLN A 108 -9.51 16.02 -1.90
N TYR A 109 -8.75 15.47 -2.86
CA TYR A 109 -8.79 15.95 -4.26
C TYR A 109 -9.80 15.20 -5.14
N TYR A 110 -10.11 13.93 -4.82
CA TYR A 110 -10.93 13.02 -5.63
C TYR A 110 -11.94 12.22 -4.78
N PRO A 111 -12.85 12.89 -4.05
CA PRO A 111 -13.77 12.23 -3.12
C PRO A 111 -14.69 11.21 -3.81
N GLN A 112 -15.08 11.44 -5.07
CA GLN A 112 -15.91 10.49 -5.83
C GLN A 112 -15.17 9.18 -6.13
N ALA A 113 -13.85 9.25 -6.34
CA ALA A 113 -13.04 8.09 -6.71
C ALA A 113 -12.85 7.10 -5.54
N ILE A 114 -12.88 7.59 -4.30
CA ILE A 114 -12.67 6.78 -3.10
C ILE A 114 -13.98 6.32 -2.45
N TYR A 115 -15.10 7.01 -2.70
CA TYR A 115 -16.35 6.85 -1.94
C TYR A 115 -16.84 5.41 -1.86
N TYR A 116 -17.04 4.75 -3.01
CA TYR A 116 -17.64 3.40 -3.04
C TYR A 116 -16.73 2.36 -2.38
N THR A 117 -15.42 2.41 -2.67
CA THR A 117 -14.45 1.49 -2.08
C THR A 117 -14.32 1.69 -0.57
N LEU A 118 -14.29 2.93 -0.10
CA LEU A 118 -14.27 3.25 1.33
C LEU A 118 -15.54 2.76 2.02
N ARG A 119 -16.71 3.01 1.42
CA ARG A 119 -18.00 2.55 1.95
C ARG A 119 -18.04 1.04 2.08
N ALA A 120 -17.65 0.30 1.03
CA ALA A 120 -17.60 -1.15 1.04
C ALA A 120 -16.68 -1.67 2.16
N PHE A 121 -15.46 -1.13 2.25
CA PHE A 121 -14.50 -1.48 3.29
C PHE A 121 -15.04 -1.24 4.71
N LEU A 122 -15.69 -0.10 4.95
CA LEU A 122 -16.26 0.21 6.27
C LEU A 122 -17.44 -0.69 6.64
N LEU A 123 -18.30 -1.03 5.67
CA LEU A 123 -19.43 -1.95 5.87
C LEU A 123 -18.94 -3.36 6.19
N GLU A 124 -18.02 -3.91 5.40
CA GLU A 124 -17.41 -5.22 5.63
C GLU A 124 -16.79 -5.31 7.03
N ARG A 125 -16.04 -4.28 7.45
CA ARG A 125 -15.45 -4.24 8.80
C ARG A 125 -16.47 -4.14 9.91
N ARG A 126 -17.63 -3.52 9.67
CA ARG A 126 -18.72 -3.46 10.64
C ARG A 126 -19.35 -4.84 10.81
N GLU A 127 -19.66 -5.51 9.70
CA GLU A 127 -20.26 -6.84 9.69
C GLU A 127 -19.34 -7.87 10.35
N LEU A 128 -18.04 -7.87 10.02
CA LEU A 128 -17.06 -8.75 10.64
C LEU A 128 -16.99 -8.59 12.17
N ARG A 129 -17.00 -7.34 12.66
CA ARG A 129 -17.03 -7.09 14.12
C ARG A 129 -18.30 -7.63 14.77
N GLN A 130 -19.46 -7.49 14.13
CA GLN A 130 -20.72 -8.01 14.65
C GLN A 130 -20.73 -9.55 14.69
N GLN A 131 -20.20 -10.20 13.65
CA GLN A 131 -20.06 -11.66 13.60
C GLN A 131 -19.13 -12.18 14.69
N LEU A 132 -17.97 -11.57 14.89
CA LEU A 132 -17.02 -11.94 15.94
C LEU A 132 -17.63 -11.79 17.34
N GLN A 133 -18.36 -10.70 17.59
CA GLN A 133 -19.07 -10.49 18.85
C GLN A 133 -20.12 -11.57 19.10
N HIS A 134 -20.89 -11.92 18.08
CA HIS A 134 -21.91 -12.96 18.19
C HIS A 134 -21.29 -14.33 18.48
N GLN A 135 -20.21 -14.68 17.78
CA GLN A 135 -19.49 -15.94 17.99
C GLN A 135 -18.90 -16.04 19.41
N MET A 136 -18.32 -14.95 19.93
CA MET A 136 -17.83 -14.91 21.31
C MET A 136 -18.94 -15.12 22.35
N GLN A 137 -20.12 -14.53 22.13
CA GLN A 137 -21.27 -14.72 23.03
C GLN A 137 -21.75 -16.17 23.03
N GLN A 138 -21.82 -16.82 21.87
CA GLN A 138 -22.20 -18.23 21.76
C GLN A 138 -21.21 -19.15 22.50
N LEU A 139 -19.89 -18.90 22.36
CA LEU A 139 -18.85 -19.67 23.05
C LEU A 139 -18.97 -19.54 24.58
N GLN A 140 -19.24 -18.34 25.10
CA GLN A 140 -19.46 -18.11 26.53
C GLN A 140 -20.70 -18.84 27.06
N GLN A 141 -21.79 -18.82 26.29
CA GLN A 141 -23.02 -19.54 26.66
C GLN A 141 -22.78 -21.06 26.70
N HIS A 142 -22.01 -21.60 25.77
CA HIS A 142 -21.67 -23.03 25.74
C HIS A 142 -20.78 -23.44 26.92
N GLN A 143 -19.85 -22.58 27.37
CA GLN A 143 -19.01 -22.83 28.53
C GLN A 143 -19.77 -22.77 29.87
N MET A 144 -20.81 -21.95 29.99
CA MET A 144 -21.63 -21.91 31.21
C MET A 144 -22.61 -23.08 31.34
N GLN A 145 -22.81 -23.85 30.27
CA GLN A 145 -23.69 -25.02 30.23
C GLN A 145 -22.96 -26.35 30.47
N GLN A 146 -21.63 -26.33 30.56
CA GLN A 146 -20.78 -27.47 30.95
C GLN A 146 -20.36 -27.34 32.41
#